data_AF-A0A3N5ZC68-F1
#
_entry.id   AF-A0A3N5ZC68-F1
#
_cell.length_a   1.000
_cell.length_b   1.000
_cell.length_c   1.000
_cell.angle_alpha   90.00
_cell.angle_beta   90.00
_cell.angle_gamma   90.00
#
_symmetry.space_group_name_H-M   'P 1'
#
loop_
_entity.id
_entity.type
_entity.pdbx_description
1 polymer ?
#
loop_
_entity_poly.entity_id
_entity_poly.type
_entity_poly.pdbx_seq_one_letter_code
_entity_poly.pdbx_strand_id
1 'polypeptide(L)' 'MKTLLHICCAPCSIYPLRTMRAEGTDVTGFFYNNNIHPYTEYLKRRDSLVQ' A
#
# COMPACT_ATOMS: atom_id res chain seq x y z
N MET A 1 7.12 -13.05 -11.58
CA MET A 1 5.98 -13.50 -10.74
C MET A 1 5.12 -12.29 -10.45
N LYS A 2 3.79 -12.40 -10.53
CA LYS A 2 2.87 -11.29 -10.21
C LYS A 2 2.37 -11.44 -8.79
N THR A 3 2.59 -10.44 -7.94
CA THR A 3 2.23 -10.46 -6.53
C THR A 3 1.20 -9.37 -6.23
N LEU A 4 0.12 -9.75 -5.55
CA LEU A 4 -0.86 -8.80 -5.00
C LEU A 4 -0.53 -8.53 -3.53
N LEU A 5 -0.30 -7.26 -3.18
CA LEU A 5 0.04 -6.82 -1.83
C LEU A 5 -1.15 -6.09 -1.21
N HIS A 6 -1.74 -6.64 -0.15
CA HIS A 6 -2.72 -5.94 0.65
C HIS A 6 -2.05 -4.87 1.54
N ILE A 7 -2.59 -3.65 1.52
CA ILE A 7 -2.07 -2.51 2.27
C ILE A 7 -3.17 -1.98 3.19
N CYS A 8 -3.01 -2.17 4.49
CA CYS A 8 -4.02 -1.80 5.49
C CYS A 8 -3.87 -0.37 6.04
N CYS A 9 -2.65 0.18 6.11
CA CYS A 9 -2.43 1.49 6.77
C CYS A 9 -1.73 2.53 5.89
N ALA A 10 -1.09 2.10 4.79
CA ALA A 10 -0.12 2.84 3.97
C ALA A 10 1.35 2.82 4.44
N PRO A 11 1.78 3.41 5.59
CA PRO A 11 3.20 3.64 5.86
C PRO A 11 3.99 2.33 6.05
N CYS A 12 3.34 1.29 6.60
CA CYS A 12 3.98 -0.01 6.77
C CYS A 12 4.33 -0.70 5.44
N SER A 13 3.71 -0.29 4.32
CA SER A 13 3.99 -0.89 3.01
C SER A 13 5.24 -0.35 2.33
N ILE A 14 5.82 0.77 2.80
CA ILE A 14 6.97 1.42 2.16
C ILE A 14 8.18 0.49 2.08
N TYR A 15 8.57 -0.10 3.21
CA TYR A 15 9.70 -1.02 3.27
C TYR A 15 9.50 -2.28 2.41
N PRO A 16 8.44 -3.09 2.60
CA PRO A 16 8.25 -4.31 1.81
C PRO A 16 8.08 -4.01 0.32
N LEU A 17 7.32 -2.97 -0.06
CA LEU A 17 7.16 -2.61 -1.47
C LEU A 17 8.51 -2.23 -2.11
N ARG A 18 9.36 -1.49 -1.39
CA ARG A 18 10.70 -1.12 -1.88
C ARG A 18 11.58 -2.34 -2.07
N THR A 19 11.61 -3.26 -1.10
CA THR A 19 12.40 -4.48 -1.17
C THR A 19 11.94 -5.39 -2.31
N MET A 20 10.63 -5.65 -2.41
CA MET A 20 10.07 -6.51 -3.47
C MET A 20 10.31 -5.94 -4.87
N ARG A 21 10.22 -4.61 -5.03
CA ARG A 21 10.56 -3.94 -6.29
C ARG A 21 12.06 -4.06 -6.62
N ALA A 22 12.94 -3.91 -5.63
CA ALA A 22 14.38 -4.08 -5.80
C ALA A 22 14.77 -5.52 -6.20
N GLU A 23 14.00 -6.51 -5.76
CA GLU A 23 14.13 -7.92 -6.16
C GLU A 23 13.55 -8.22 -7.56
N GLY A 24 12.97 -7.22 -8.24
CA GLY A 24 12.37 -7.40 -9.57
C GLY A 24 10.98 -8.04 -9.57
N THR A 25 10.27 -8.03 -8.44
CA THR A 25 8.90 -8.55 -8.36
C THR A 25 7.90 -7.56 -8.97
N ASP A 26 7.01 -8.07 -9.81
CA ASP A 26 5.85 -7.32 -10.32
C ASP A 26 4.77 -7.28 -9.23
N VAL A 27 4.70 -6.17 -8.48
CA VAL A 27 3.80 -5.99 -7.33
C VAL A 27 2.66 -5.04 -7.67
N THR A 28 1.43 -5.50 -7.45
CA THR A 28 0.21 -4.66 -7.48
C THR A 28 -0.29 -4.44 -6.06
N GLY A 29 -0.58 -3.19 -5.69
CA GLY A 29 -1.10 -2.85 -4.36
C GLY A 29 -2.63 -2.83 -4.30
N PHE A 30 -3.20 -3.36 -3.22
CA PHE A 30 -4.62 -3.26 -2.89
C PHE A 30 -4.79 -2.59 -1.52
N PHE A 31 -5.21 -1.33 -1.52
CA PHE A 31 -5.43 -0.55 -0.30
C PHE A 31 -6.86 -0.73 0.21
N TYR A 32 -7.02 -1.25 1.42
CA TYR A 32 -8.32 -1.38 2.08
C TYR A 32 -8.17 -1.50 3.60
N ASN A 33 -8.87 -0.67 4.36
CA ASN A 33 -9.03 -0.82 5.81
C ASN A 33 -10.23 -0.01 6.28
N ASN A 34 -11.26 -0.71 6.76
CA ASN A 34 -12.50 -0.12 7.22
C ASN A 34 -12.41 0.52 8.61
N ASN A 35 -11.27 0.39 9.32
CA ASN A 35 -11.07 0.99 10.64
C ASN A 35 -10.43 2.40 10.57
N ILE A 36 -10.08 2.90 9.38
CA ILE A 36 -9.50 4.24 9.24
C ILE A 36 -10.63 5.27 9.20
N HIS A 37 -10.72 6.05 10.27
CA HIS A 37 -11.65 7.16 10.41
C HIS A 37 -10.92 8.42 10.85
N PRO A 38 -11.41 9.61 10.47
CA PRO A 38 -12.50 9.86 9.51
C PRO A 38 -12.10 9.51 8.07
N TYR A 39 -13.06 9.54 7.14
CA TYR A 39 -12.83 9.22 5.72
C TYR A 39 -11.71 10.06 5.08
N THR A 40 -11.49 11.28 5.55
CA THR A 40 -10.37 12.13 5.08
C THR A 40 -9.00 11.54 5.41
N GLU A 41 -8.84 10.84 6.53
CA GLU A 41 -7.60 10.13 6.86
C GLU A 41 -7.42 8.88 5.98
N TYR A 42 -8.51 8.17 5.67
CA TYR A 42 -8.49 7.05 4.72
C TYR A 42 -7.98 7.53 3.34
N LEU A 43 -8.51 8.65 2.85
CA LEU A 43 -8.09 9.26 1.59
C LEU A 43 -6.61 9.65 1.62
N LYS A 44 -6.16 10.39 2.65
CA LYS A 44 -4.75 10.78 2.78
C LYS A 44 -3.79 9.60 2.74
N ARG A 45 -4.14 8.50 3.43
CA ARG A 45 -3.34 7.27 3.44
C ARG A 45 -3.37 6.52 2.12
N ARG A 46 -4.53 6.45 1.47
CA ARG A 46 -4.62 5.86 0.13
C ARG A 46 -3.78 6.64 -0.87
N ASP A 47 -3.92 7.96 -0.86
CA ASP A 47 -3.32 8.84 -1.86
C ASP A 47 -1.80 8.92 -1.73
N SER A 48 -1.24 8.66 -0.54
CA SER A 48 0.21 8.53 -0.36
C SER A 48 0.82 7.31 -1.05
N LEU A 49 0.01 6.34 -1.51
CA LEU A 49 0.46 5.15 -2.22
C LEU A 49 0.49 5.31 -3.75
N VAL A 50 -0.12 6.37 -4.29
CA VAL A 50 -0.26 6.62 -5.74
C VAL A 50 0.90 7.51 -6.29
N GLN A 51 1.97 7.66 -5.51
CA GLN A 51 3.16 8.42 -5.91
C GLN A 51 3.99 7.72 -6.99
#